data_AF-A0A2V9KY15-F1
#
_entry.id   AF-A0A2V9KY15-F1
#
_cell.length_a   1.000
_cell.length_b   1.000
_cell.length_c   1.000
_cell.angle_alpha   90.00
_cell.angle_beta   90.00
_cell.angle_gamma   90.00
#
_symmetry.space_group_name_H-M   'P 1'
#
loop_
_entity.id
_entity.type
_entity.pdbx_description
1 polymer ?
#
loop_
_entity_poly.entity_id
_entity_poly.type
_entity_poly.pdbx_seq_one_letter_code
_entity_poly.pdbx_strand_id
1 'polypeptide(L)' 'MPNIRKAELSDVPALFEMINRYAAEGIMLRRTLTELFEAVREFLIAEEDGKIVGCGALKFYSAELAEIRSLCVAPGVQS' A
#
# COMPACT_ATOMS: atom_id res chain seq x y z
N MET A 1 -7.48 4.48 16.58
CA MET A 1 -7.23 5.41 15.45
C MET A 1 -5.88 5.00 14.90
N PRO A 2 -5.82 4.54 13.65
CA PRO A 2 -4.59 4.04 13.09
C PRO A 2 -3.54 5.14 13.00
N ASN A 3 -2.30 4.79 13.30
CA ASN A 3 -1.13 5.63 13.08
C ASN A 3 -0.79 5.65 11.59
N ILE A 4 -0.74 6.83 10.96
CA ILE A 4 -0.34 6.97 9.56
C ILE A 4 1.15 7.26 9.51
N ARG A 5 1.94 6.40 8.84
CA ARG A 5 3.38 6.59 8.66
C ARG A 5 3.86 6.20 7.26
N LYS A 6 5.08 6.61 6.92
CA LYS A 6 5.78 6.11 5.73
C LYS A 6 6.06 4.62 5.89
N ALA A 7 5.97 3.87 4.79
CA ALA A 7 6.36 2.47 4.75
C ALA A 7 7.89 2.31 4.82
N GLU A 8 8.32 1.23 5.44
CA GLU A 8 9.69 0.76 5.53
C GLU A 8 9.86 -0.55 4.76
N LEU A 9 11.11 -0.97 4.51
CA LEU A 9 11.40 -2.21 3.78
C LEU A 9 10.79 -3.45 4.47
N SER A 10 10.67 -3.43 5.80
CA SER A 10 10.03 -4.47 6.61
C SER A 10 8.53 -4.59 6.37
N ASP A 11 7.86 -3.54 5.88
CA ASP A 11 6.42 -3.54 5.61
C ASP A 11 6.07 -4.19 4.26
N VAL A 12 7.04 -4.32 3.35
CA VAL A 12 6.83 -4.78 1.96
C VAL A 12 6.13 -6.14 1.87
N PRO A 13 6.49 -7.17 2.68
CA PRO A 13 5.76 -8.44 2.64
C PRO A 13 4.28 -8.29 2.99
N ALA A 14 3.93 -7.47 3.98
CA ALA A 14 2.54 -7.24 4.37
C ALA A 14 1.76 -6.44 3.32
N LEU A 15 2.41 -5.44 2.70
CA LEU A 15 1.85 -4.71 1.56
C LEU A 15 1.60 -5.63 0.36
N PHE A 16 2.55 -6.51 0.06
CA PHE A 16 2.44 -7.48 -1.04
C PHE A 16 1.21 -8.37 -0.88
N GLU A 17 1.02 -8.95 0.31
CA GLU A 17 -0.13 -9.80 0.62
C GLU A 17 -1.46 -9.05 0.49
N MET A 18 -1.54 -7.84 1.07
CA MET A 18 -2.77 -7.05 1.06
C MET A 18 -3.14 -6.57 -0.36
N ILE A 19 -2.18 -6.06 -1.12
CA ILE A 19 -2.42 -5.57 -2.49
C ILE A 19 -2.80 -6.73 -3.41
N ASN A 20 -2.08 -7.85 -3.34
CA ASN A 20 -2.33 -8.98 -4.24
C ASN A 20 -3.61 -9.75 -3.90
N ARG A 21 -4.11 -9.68 -2.66
CA ARG A 21 -5.46 -10.15 -2.33
C ARG A 21 -6.52 -9.46 -3.18
N TYR A 22 -6.56 -8.13 -3.17
CA TYR A 22 -7.48 -7.35 -3.99
C TYR A 22 -7.22 -7.49 -5.49
N ALA A 23 -5.96 -7.75 -5.88
CA ALA A 23 -5.66 -8.06 -7.27
C ALA A 23 -6.20 -9.43 -7.72
N ALA A 24 -6.24 -10.42 -6.83
CA ALA A 24 -6.87 -11.71 -7.10
C ALA A 24 -8.40 -11.59 -7.25
N GLU A 25 -9.01 -10.59 -6.60
CA GLU A 25 -10.43 -10.23 -6.74
C GLU A 25 -10.73 -9.37 -7.98
N GLY A 26 -9.70 -8.99 -8.76
CA GLY A 26 -9.84 -8.15 -9.96
C GLY A 26 -10.08 -6.67 -9.67
N ILE A 27 -9.93 -6.24 -8.42
CA ILE A 27 -10.14 -4.84 -7.98
C ILE A 27 -8.88 -4.00 -8.19
N MET A 28 -7.71 -4.61 -8.06
CA MET A 28 -6.41 -3.93 -8.22
C MET A 28 -5.49 -4.63 -9.21
N LEU A 29 -4.48 -3.89 -9.68
CA LEU A 29 -3.40 -4.47 -10.47
C LEU A 29 -2.45 -5.26 -9.56
N ARG A 30 -2.00 -6.43 -10.01
CA ARG A 30 -0.98 -7.21 -9.32
C ARG A 30 0.32 -6.43 -9.18
N ARG A 31 1.07 -6.74 -8.13
CA ARG A 31 2.39 -6.20 -7.84
C ARG A 31 3.34 -7.32 -7.44
N THR A 32 4.57 -7.23 -7.90
CA THR A 32 5.68 -8.11 -7.49
C THR A 32 6.35 -7.56 -6.22
N LEU A 33 7.07 -8.41 -5.49
CA LEU A 33 7.88 -7.96 -4.36
C LEU A 33 8.93 -6.92 -4.78
N THR A 34 9.60 -7.14 -5.92
CA THR A 34 10.62 -6.23 -6.45
C THR A 34 10.05 -4.83 -6.67
N GLU A 35 8.91 -4.72 -7.36
CA GLU A 35 8.25 -3.42 -7.60
C GLU A 35 7.91 -2.70 -6.28
N LEU A 36 7.48 -3.44 -5.26
CA LEU A 36 7.14 -2.86 -3.96
C LEU A 36 8.38 -2.43 -3.17
N PHE A 37 9.48 -3.20 -3.21
CA PHE A 37 10.75 -2.80 -2.61
C PHE A 37 11.30 -1.52 -3.24
N GLU A 38 11.24 -1.41 -4.57
CA GLU A 38 11.68 -0.22 -5.30
C GLU A 38 10.81 1.00 -4.99
N ALA A 39 9.50 0.80 -4.86
CA ALA A 39 8.53 1.88 -4.66
C ALA A 39 8.20 2.17 -3.19
N VAL A 40 8.79 1.48 -2.20
CA VAL A 40 8.34 1.52 -0.80
C VAL A 40 8.22 2.94 -0.22
N ARG A 41 9.12 3.86 -0.63
CA ARG A 41 9.11 5.25 -0.15
C ARG A 41 7.93 6.09 -0.66
N GLU A 42 7.28 5.64 -1.73
CA GLU A 42 6.05 6.22 -2.28
C GLU A 42 4.84 5.91 -1.39
N PHE A 43 4.91 4.89 -0.54
CA PHE A 43 3.80 4.42 0.29
C PHE A 43 3.66 5.15 1.63
N LEU A 44 2.41 5.40 2.00
CA LEU A 44 1.95 5.59 3.37
C LEU A 44 1.15 4.36 3.79
N ILE A 45 1.23 4.01 5.07
CA ILE A 45 0.47 2.94 5.68
C ILE A 45 -0.32 3.45 6.87
N ALA A 46 -1.46 2.82 7.12
CA ALA A 46 -2.22 2.91 8.34
C ALA A 46 -1.87 1.70 9.21
N GLU A 47 -1.35 1.93 10.41
CA GLU A 47 -0.98 0.90 11.37
C GLU A 47 -1.86 0.98 12.62
N GLU A 48 -2.41 -0.16 13.05
CA GLU A 48 -3.11 -0.31 14.32
C GLU A 48 -2.62 -1.58 15.02
N ASP A 49 -2.20 -1.48 16.28
CA ASP A 49 -1.65 -2.59 17.08
C ASP A 49 -0.53 -3.38 16.37
N GLY A 50 0.39 -2.66 15.70
CA GLY A 50 1.51 -3.26 14.97
C GLY A 50 1.12 -3.96 13.66
N LYS A 51 -0.13 -3.81 13.22
CA LYS A 51 -0.65 -4.40 11.98
C LYS A 51 -0.98 -3.32 10.97
N ILE A 52 -0.61 -3.57 9.71
CA ILE A 52 -1.02 -2.73 8.60
C ILE A 52 -2.51 -2.97 8.32
N VAL A 53 -3.32 -1.94 8.51
CA VAL A 53 -4.77 -1.96 8.27
C VAL A 53 -5.17 -1.19 7.01
N GLY A 54 -4.21 -0.57 6.33
CA GLY A 54 -4.41 0.05 5.03
C GLY A 54 -3.13 0.63 4.45
N CYS A 55 -3.12 0.89 3.15
CA CYS A 55 -2.01 1.52 2.46
C CYS A 55 -2.47 2.37 1.29
N GLY A 56 -1.59 3.26 0.83
CA GLY A 56 -1.70 3.95 -0.44
C GLY A 56 -0.35 4.52 -0.84
N ALA A 57 -0.08 4.58 -2.14
CA ALA A 57 1.12 5.17 -2.69
C ALA A 57 0.80 6.42 -3.52
N LEU A 58 1.72 7.39 -3.50
CA LEU A 58 1.68 8.54 -4.39
C LEU A 58 2.94 8.52 -5.27
N LYS A 59 2.74 8.32 -6.58
CA LYS A 59 3.83 8.30 -7.56
C LYS A 59 3.86 9.60 -8.35
N PHE A 60 4.99 10.30 -8.31
CA PHE A 60 5.22 11.49 -9.11
C PHE A 60 5.77 11.13 -10.48
N TYR A 61 5.22 11.72 -11.54
CA TYR A 61 5.71 11.64 -12.90
C TYR A 61 6.39 12.94 -13.34
N SER A 62 5.93 14.07 -12.82
CA SER A 62 6.51 15.40 -13.04
C SER A 62 6.18 16.32 -11.85
N ALA A 63 6.56 17.60 -11.95
CA ALA A 63 6.18 18.62 -10.97
C ALA A 63 4.66 18.87 -10.89
N GLU A 64 3.91 18.50 -11.94
CA GLU A 64 2.48 18.79 -12.07
C GLU A 64 1.61 17.53 -12.14
N LEU A 65 2.22 16.34 -12.26
CA LEU A 65 1.50 15.07 -12.41
C LEU A 65 1.96 14.04 -11.38
N ALA A 66 0.98 13.53 -10.64
CA ALA A 66 1.15 12.39 -9.76
C ALA A 66 -0.09 11.47 -9.80
N GLU A 67 0.09 10.22 -9.42
CA GLU A 67 -0.95 9.19 -9.38
C GLU A 67 -1.05 8.59 -7.98
N ILE A 68 -2.29 8.45 -7.50
CA ILE A 68 -2.59 7.61 -6.33
C ILE A 68 -2.68 6.17 -6.79
N ARG A 69 -1.86 5.29 -6.19
CA ARG A 69 -1.76 3.88 -6.55
C ARG A 69 -1.96 3.00 -5.32
N SER A 70 -2.42 1.78 -5.54
CA SER A 70 -2.45 0.74 -4.50
C SER A 70 -3.13 1.18 -3.20
N LEU A 71 -4.22 1.95 -3.32
CA LEU A 71 -5.02 2.41 -2.19
C LEU A 71 -5.98 1.30 -1.77
N CYS A 72 -5.79 0.75 -0.57
CA CYS A 72 -6.69 -0.25 0.00
C CYS A 72 -6.68 -0.25 1.53
N VAL A 73 -7.74 -0.82 2.09
CA VAL A 73 -7.93 -1.03 3.54
C VAL A 73 -8.00 -2.54 3.76
N ALA A 74 -7.55 -3.03 4.91
CA ALA A 74 -7.67 -4.44 5.25
C ALA A 74 -9.16 -4.86 5.31
N PRO A 75 -9.52 -6.06 4.81
CA PRO A 75 -10.89 -6.56 4.90
C PRO A 75 -11.40 -6.57 6.35
N GLY A 76 -12.65 -6.16 6.55
CA GLY A 76 -13.28 -6.09 7.88
C GLY A 76 -12.97 -4.82 8.69
N VAL A 77 -12.11 -3.93 8.18
CA VAL A 77 -11.83 -2.61 8.76
C VAL A 77 -12.54 -1.48 7.99
N GLN A 78 -12.99 -1.76 6.76
CA GLN A 78 -13.73 -0.82 5.92
C GLN A 78 -15.21 -0.73 6.32
N SER A 79 -15.71 0.50 6.50
CA SER A 79 -17.11 0.82 6.85
C SER A 79 -18.04 0.86 5.65
#